data_AF-A0A9Q0Q634-F1
#
_entry.id   AF-A0A9Q0Q634-F1
#
_cell.length_a   1.000
_cell.length_b   1.000
_cell.length_c   1.000
_cell.angle_alpha   90.00
_cell.angle_beta   90.00
_cell.angle_gamma   90.00
#
_symmetry.space_group_name_H-M   'P 1'
#
loop_
_entity.id
_entity.type
_entity.pdbx_description
1 polymer ?
#
loop_
_entity_poly.entity_id
_entity_poly.type
_entity_poly.pdbx_seq_one_letter_code
_entity_poly.pdbx_strand_id
1 'polypeptide(L)'
;MDSKLTLGFHRTQIADDSICLQLDSSLRDLPAANSVSPIPLQLLEPLTGSPYSINQNGEKEDDDDDRDVEEFRILGHSLCLKRRRESDSSTSNKREASSSSNGVDVEERRRDLVKTWGNQPLSAVDSEIFEIMEKEKERQFKGIELIASENFVCRAVMEALGSHLTNKYSEGMPGARYYGGNQYIDEIELLCCKRALEAFGLDSESWGVNVQPYSCTSANFAVYTGLLLPGDRIMGLDTPSGGNTSHGYYTPNGRKVSGASIFFESLPYKVNPQTGYIDFDKLEERALDFRPKILICGGSSYPREWGYARLRHIADKCGAVLMCDMAQISGLVAAKECLNPFDYCDIVTSTTHKSLRGPRGGIIFYRKGTKPRKRGIHLGQGDESDQYDFEEKINFAVFPSLQGGPHNNHIAALAIAFKQVTTPEYKAYMQQVKKNAQALAAALLRRKCRLVTGGTDNHLILWDLRPLGLTGKAYEKVCELCHITVNKIAIFGDNGTITPGGVRIGTPAMTSRGCLESDFETIADFLLKAAHIVCMVLREHGNLQKAFTNGLQTKKEILELQKQVENFATQFAMPDNSPGLL
;
A
#
# COMPACT_ATOMS: atom_id res chain seq x y z
N MET A 1 20.13 33.63 58.11
CA MET A 1 21.55 33.80 57.73
C MET A 1 21.88 32.74 56.70
N ASP A 2 22.40 33.21 55.59
CA ASP A 2 22.60 32.52 54.31
C ASP A 2 23.43 31.24 54.38
N SER A 3 23.08 30.27 53.53
CA SER A 3 24.10 29.60 52.70
C SER A 3 23.48 29.04 51.42
N LYS A 4 23.88 29.67 50.31
CA LYS A 4 23.69 29.22 48.93
C LYS A 4 24.46 27.91 48.72
N LEU A 5 23.86 26.96 48.00
CA LEU A 5 24.57 25.84 47.41
C LEU A 5 24.26 25.77 45.91
N THR A 6 25.36 25.81 45.17
CA THR A 6 25.50 26.12 43.75
C THR A 6 25.23 24.89 42.89
N LEU A 7 24.46 25.06 41.81
CA LEU A 7 24.23 24.07 40.76
C LEU A 7 25.51 23.84 39.94
N GLY A 8 26.13 22.67 40.09
CA GLY A 8 27.17 22.18 39.19
C GLY A 8 26.57 21.36 38.06
N PHE A 9 26.50 21.93 36.86
CA PHE A 9 26.19 21.19 35.63
C PHE A 9 27.45 20.46 35.12
N HIS A 10 27.50 19.14 35.26
CA HIS A 10 28.43 18.31 34.48
C HIS A 10 27.81 18.02 33.10
N ARG A 11 28.32 18.71 32.07
CA ARG A 11 28.12 18.35 30.66
C ARG A 11 28.96 17.11 30.37
N THR A 12 28.30 15.96 30.17
CA THR A 12 28.93 14.80 29.54
C THR A 12 28.65 14.89 28.05
N GLN A 13 29.70 14.98 27.23
CA GLN A 13 29.62 15.02 25.77
C GLN A 13 29.00 13.72 25.25
N ILE A 14 27.89 13.83 24.52
CA ILE A 14 27.34 12.74 23.71
C ILE A 14 28.04 12.83 22.34
N ALA A 15 28.63 11.72 21.91
CA ALA A 15 29.22 11.57 20.59
C ALA A 15 28.14 11.70 19.51
N ASP A 16 28.39 12.61 18.57
CA ASP A 16 27.52 12.95 17.45
C ASP A 16 27.92 12.08 16.24
N ASP A 17 27.26 10.94 16.07
CA ASP A 17 27.42 10.10 14.87
C ASP A 17 26.53 10.64 13.73
N SER A 18 26.94 11.77 13.16
CA SER A 18 26.38 12.31 11.93
C SER A 18 26.91 11.51 10.73
N ILE A 19 26.06 10.72 10.10
CA ILE A 19 26.34 10.10 8.79
C ILE A 19 26.25 11.21 7.72
N CYS A 20 27.41 11.67 7.26
CA CYS A 20 27.55 12.60 6.15
C CYS A 20 27.64 11.82 4.83
N LEU A 21 26.67 11.99 3.93
CA LEU A 21 26.76 11.53 2.55
C LEU A 21 27.67 12.50 1.78
N GLN A 22 28.91 12.09 1.51
CA GLN A 22 29.81 12.81 0.61
C GLN A 22 29.27 12.70 -0.83
N LEU A 23 28.85 13.83 -1.37
CA LEU A 23 28.66 14.02 -2.81
C LEU A 23 30.01 14.33 -3.45
N ASP A 24 30.24 13.68 -4.59
CA ASP A 24 31.46 13.72 -5.41
C ASP A 24 31.85 15.16 -5.79
N SER A 25 33.15 15.45 -5.69
CA SER A 25 33.74 16.79 -5.82
C SER A 25 34.17 17.10 -7.25
N SER A 26 33.27 16.97 -8.20
CA SER A 26 33.49 17.45 -9.57
C SER A 26 32.24 18.18 -10.06
N LEU A 27 32.12 19.46 -9.70
CA LEU A 27 31.28 20.51 -10.34
C LEU A 27 31.30 21.76 -9.44
N ARG A 28 32.48 22.35 -9.26
CA ARG A 28 32.61 23.73 -8.77
C ARG A 28 33.61 24.44 -9.65
N ASP A 29 33.11 25.00 -10.74
CA ASP A 29 33.63 26.22 -11.34
C ASP A 29 32.58 26.73 -12.33
N LEU A 30 31.87 27.79 -11.94
CA LEU A 30 31.41 28.92 -12.78
C LEU A 30 30.61 29.93 -11.90
N PRO A 31 30.73 31.25 -12.14
CA PRO A 31 30.38 32.28 -11.16
C PRO A 31 28.93 32.78 -11.25
N ALA A 32 28.50 33.39 -10.16
CA ALA A 32 27.17 33.96 -9.90
C ALA A 32 26.76 35.10 -10.84
N ALA A 33 25.49 35.11 -11.28
CA ALA A 33 24.69 36.34 -11.44
C ALA A 33 23.19 36.05 -11.62
N ASN A 34 22.39 36.82 -10.87
CA ASN A 34 21.03 37.30 -11.14
C ASN A 34 19.81 36.44 -10.73
N SER A 35 19.10 37.03 -9.76
CA SER A 35 17.75 36.74 -9.27
C SER A 35 16.70 36.75 -10.38
N VAL A 36 15.83 35.73 -10.40
CA VAL A 36 14.59 35.74 -11.18
C VAL A 36 13.41 35.51 -10.23
N SER A 37 12.49 36.47 -10.21
CA SER A 37 11.22 36.47 -9.46
C SER A 37 10.21 35.49 -10.09
N PRO A 38 9.25 34.94 -9.32
CA PRO A 38 8.29 33.97 -9.86
C PRO A 38 7.21 34.65 -10.70
N ILE A 39 6.91 34.10 -11.89
CA ILE A 39 5.86 34.56 -12.80
C ILE A 39 4.56 33.77 -12.52
N PRO A 40 3.38 34.41 -12.37
CA PRO A 40 2.11 33.71 -12.18
C PRO A 40 1.55 33.14 -13.50
N LEU A 41 0.92 31.96 -13.42
CA LEU A 41 0.13 31.37 -14.50
C LEU A 41 -1.18 32.14 -14.70
N GLN A 42 -1.37 32.75 -15.87
CA GLN A 42 -2.67 33.30 -16.30
C GLN A 42 -3.33 32.40 -17.34
N LEU A 43 -4.58 32.03 -17.04
CA LEU A 43 -5.52 31.31 -17.91
C LEU A 43 -5.85 32.14 -19.16
N LEU A 44 -6.10 31.44 -20.27
CA LEU A 44 -6.62 31.97 -21.52
C LEU A 44 -8.03 32.55 -21.33
N GLU A 45 -8.22 33.83 -21.64
CA GLU A 45 -9.52 34.41 -22.02
C GLU A 45 -9.43 35.02 -23.43
N PRO A 46 -10.48 34.91 -24.27
CA PRO A 46 -10.51 35.49 -25.60
C PRO A 46 -11.10 36.90 -25.55
N LEU A 47 -10.40 37.90 -26.11
CA LEU A 47 -10.96 39.24 -26.31
C LEU A 47 -11.05 39.62 -27.79
N THR A 48 -12.30 39.83 -28.17
CA THR A 48 -12.86 40.43 -29.37
C THR A 48 -12.50 41.92 -29.54
N GLY A 49 -12.38 42.39 -30.79
CA GLY A 49 -12.76 43.77 -31.17
C GLY A 49 -11.67 44.69 -31.77
N SER A 50 -11.58 44.72 -33.12
CA SER A 50 -11.65 45.84 -34.09
C SER A 50 -11.35 47.31 -33.66
N PRO A 51 -11.16 48.27 -34.60
CA PRO A 51 -10.21 48.40 -35.73
C PRO A 51 -9.47 49.76 -35.69
N TYR A 52 -8.47 50.04 -36.55
CA TYR A 52 -8.31 51.35 -37.22
C TYR A 52 -7.24 51.30 -38.33
N SER A 53 -7.51 52.11 -39.33
CA SER A 53 -7.07 52.13 -40.73
C SER A 53 -5.89 53.08 -41.02
N ILE A 54 -5.44 53.07 -42.29
CA ILE A 54 -4.64 54.09 -43.04
C ILE A 54 -3.12 53.74 -43.05
N ASN A 55 -2.37 53.61 -44.16
CA ASN A 55 -2.40 54.31 -45.47
C ASN A 55 -1.76 53.50 -46.64
N GLN A 56 -2.01 53.97 -47.86
CA GLN A 56 -1.56 53.48 -49.19
C GLN A 56 -0.12 53.87 -49.61
N ASN A 57 0.31 53.27 -50.75
CA ASN A 57 1.51 53.45 -51.60
C ASN A 57 2.66 52.49 -51.24
N GLY A 58 3.23 51.67 -52.11
CA GLY A 58 3.24 51.58 -53.58
C GLY A 58 4.69 51.27 -53.98
N GLU A 59 4.92 50.16 -54.71
CA GLU A 59 6.03 49.85 -55.63
C GLU A 59 6.33 48.34 -55.69
N LYS A 60 6.55 47.86 -56.91
CA LYS A 60 7.02 46.51 -57.26
C LYS A 60 8.54 46.56 -57.40
N GLU A 61 9.23 45.50 -56.98
CA GLU A 61 10.25 44.80 -57.77
C GLU A 61 10.70 43.50 -57.06
N ASP A 62 11.15 42.56 -57.89
CA ASP A 62 11.46 41.15 -57.63
C ASP A 62 12.69 40.95 -56.71
N ASP A 63 12.67 39.91 -55.86
CA ASP A 63 13.54 38.71 -55.96
C ASP A 63 13.57 37.92 -54.64
N ASP A 64 13.86 36.63 -54.83
CA ASP A 64 14.44 35.66 -53.90
C ASP A 64 13.59 34.79 -52.96
N ASP A 65 13.83 33.51 -53.22
CA ASP A 65 13.51 32.27 -52.55
C ASP A 65 14.00 32.29 -51.10
N ASP A 66 13.10 32.29 -50.11
CA ASP A 66 13.43 31.64 -48.84
C ASP A 66 12.20 31.08 -48.12
N ARG A 67 12.32 29.80 -47.79
CA ARG A 67 11.26 28.93 -47.28
C ARG A 67 11.00 29.22 -45.80
N ASP A 68 9.73 29.41 -45.45
CA ASP A 68 9.24 29.55 -44.09
C ASP A 68 9.76 28.45 -43.15
N VAL A 69 10.61 28.84 -42.20
CA VAL A 69 10.98 28.06 -41.03
C VAL A 69 10.03 28.48 -39.91
N GLU A 70 8.99 27.71 -39.65
CA GLU A 70 8.12 27.94 -38.49
C GLU A 70 8.90 27.63 -37.20
N GLU A 71 9.27 28.70 -36.49
CA GLU A 71 9.88 28.65 -35.16
C GLU A 71 8.79 28.89 -34.11
N PHE A 72 8.64 27.99 -33.14
CA PHE A 72 7.73 28.22 -32.01
C PHE A 72 8.42 27.99 -30.67
N ARG A 73 7.95 28.75 -29.67
CA ARG A 73 8.53 28.80 -28.34
C ARG A 73 7.67 28.05 -27.34
N ILE A 74 8.30 27.15 -26.58
CA ILE A 74 7.69 26.51 -25.41
C ILE A 74 8.55 26.87 -24.20
N LEU A 75 7.92 27.43 -23.15
CA LEU A 75 8.59 27.84 -21.92
C LEU A 75 9.78 28.80 -22.13
N GLY A 76 9.66 29.72 -23.10
CA GLY A 76 10.70 30.71 -23.39
C GLY A 76 11.89 30.19 -24.21
N HIS A 77 11.90 28.90 -24.59
CA HIS A 77 12.94 28.33 -25.44
C HIS A 77 12.44 28.21 -26.88
N SER A 78 13.23 28.75 -27.82
CA SER A 78 13.01 28.60 -29.27
C SER A 78 13.35 27.18 -29.72
N LEU A 79 12.41 26.52 -30.40
CA LEU A 79 12.64 25.23 -31.05
C LEU A 79 12.41 25.38 -32.55
N CYS A 80 13.37 24.87 -33.34
CA CYS A 80 13.35 24.94 -34.79
C CYS A 80 13.16 23.53 -35.38
N LEU A 81 12.08 23.33 -36.15
CA LEU A 81 11.75 22.06 -36.79
C LEU A 81 12.50 21.92 -38.13
N LYS A 82 13.69 21.31 -38.11
CA LYS A 82 14.36 20.89 -39.36
C LYS A 82 13.77 19.59 -39.88
N ARG A 83 12.90 19.66 -40.89
CA ARG A 83 12.56 18.48 -41.72
C ARG A 83 13.80 18.07 -42.52
N ARG A 84 14.42 16.95 -42.17
CA ARG A 84 15.53 16.35 -42.94
C ARG A 84 14.95 15.72 -44.22
N ARG A 85 15.16 16.34 -45.38
CA ARG A 85 15.08 15.65 -46.68
C ARG A 85 16.44 14.99 -46.91
N GLU A 86 16.46 13.66 -47.00
CA GLU A 86 17.62 12.93 -47.53
C GLU A 86 17.73 13.25 -49.02
N SER A 87 18.77 14.01 -49.37
CA SER A 87 19.18 14.25 -50.75
C SER A 87 20.38 13.35 -51.04
N ASP A 88 20.12 12.09 -51.40
CA ASP A 88 21.16 11.24 -51.95
C ASP A 88 21.34 11.53 -53.43
N SER A 89 22.55 11.99 -53.74
CA SER A 89 23.06 12.23 -55.07
C SER A 89 23.16 10.94 -55.88
N SER A 90 22.46 10.96 -57.01
CA SER A 90 22.71 10.23 -58.26
C SER A 90 23.94 9.31 -58.33
N THR A 91 23.70 8.00 -58.40
CA THR A 91 24.42 7.12 -59.33
C THR A 91 23.40 6.47 -60.25
N SER A 92 23.56 6.73 -61.55
CA SER A 92 22.71 6.26 -62.62
C SER A 92 22.75 4.74 -62.72
N ASN A 93 21.59 4.08 -62.58
CA ASN A 93 21.29 2.88 -63.33
C ASN A 93 19.80 2.86 -63.68
N LYS A 94 19.51 3.04 -64.97
CA LYS A 94 18.21 2.77 -65.57
C LYS A 94 17.81 1.34 -65.23
N ARG A 95 16.66 1.14 -64.58
CA ARG A 95 15.81 -0.04 -64.76
C ARG A 95 14.34 0.35 -64.54
N GLU A 96 13.67 0.35 -65.68
CA GLU A 96 12.25 0.15 -65.96
C GLU A 96 11.27 0.11 -64.78
N ALA A 97 10.25 0.96 -64.90
CA ALA A 97 9.01 0.85 -64.16
C ALA A 97 8.39 -0.53 -64.40
N SER A 98 8.28 -1.32 -63.33
CA SER A 98 7.36 -2.45 -63.22
C SER A 98 6.55 -2.30 -61.93
N SER A 99 5.25 -2.08 -62.13
CA SER A 99 4.13 -2.56 -61.31
C SER A 99 4.32 -2.75 -59.80
N SER A 100 3.77 -1.80 -59.03
CA SER A 100 2.79 -2.05 -57.94
C SER A 100 2.85 -3.40 -57.20
N SER A 101 3.97 -3.72 -56.53
CA SER A 101 4.06 -4.89 -55.62
C SER A 101 4.94 -4.70 -54.38
N ASN A 102 5.82 -3.69 -54.32
CA ASN A 102 6.69 -3.44 -53.15
C ASN A 102 5.99 -2.88 -51.90
N GLY A 103 4.73 -2.41 -52.00
CA GLY A 103 3.98 -1.90 -50.84
C GLY A 103 3.43 -3.01 -49.93
N VAL A 104 3.09 -4.16 -50.50
CA VAL A 104 2.49 -5.30 -49.79
C VAL A 104 3.52 -5.96 -48.86
N ASP A 105 4.76 -6.11 -49.32
CA ASP A 105 5.87 -6.72 -48.58
C ASP A 105 6.28 -5.89 -47.34
N VAL A 106 6.23 -4.55 -47.44
CA VAL A 106 6.56 -3.67 -46.30
C VAL A 106 5.45 -3.68 -45.25
N GLU A 107 4.18 -3.71 -45.65
CA GLU A 107 3.05 -3.79 -44.71
C GLU A 107 2.98 -5.15 -44.00
N GLU A 108 3.18 -6.25 -44.74
CA GLU A 108 3.18 -7.60 -44.20
C GLU A 108 4.34 -7.78 -43.21
N ARG A 109 5.55 -7.34 -43.58
CA ARG A 109 6.71 -7.33 -42.68
C ARG A 109 6.48 -6.50 -41.42
N ARG A 110 5.81 -5.33 -41.52
CA ARG A 110 5.46 -4.51 -40.34
C ARG A 110 4.49 -5.25 -39.41
N ARG A 111 3.48 -5.93 -39.95
CA ARG A 111 2.53 -6.72 -39.15
C ARG A 111 3.21 -7.92 -38.52
N ASP A 112 4.10 -8.58 -39.23
CA ASP A 112 4.84 -9.73 -38.72
C ASP A 112 5.82 -9.35 -37.62
N LEU A 113 6.47 -8.18 -37.71
CA LEU A 113 7.26 -7.63 -36.60
C LEU A 113 6.40 -7.45 -35.34
N VAL A 114 5.19 -6.88 -35.46
CA VAL A 114 4.26 -6.75 -34.32
C VAL A 114 3.87 -8.12 -33.76
N LYS A 115 3.55 -9.09 -34.61
CA LYS A 115 3.25 -10.46 -34.14
C LYS A 115 4.44 -11.07 -33.42
N THR A 116 5.66 -10.77 -33.88
CA THR A 116 6.90 -11.30 -33.33
C THR A 116 7.17 -10.72 -31.95
N TRP A 117 7.30 -9.39 -31.80
CA TRP A 117 7.65 -8.83 -30.50
C TRP A 117 6.46 -8.80 -29.52
N GLY A 118 5.22 -8.69 -30.01
CA GLY A 118 4.03 -8.54 -29.19
C GLY A 118 3.43 -9.84 -28.63
N ASN A 119 3.81 -11.01 -29.15
CA ASN A 119 3.25 -12.31 -28.73
C ASN A 119 4.29 -13.35 -28.27
N GLN A 120 5.56 -12.97 -28.18
CA GLN A 120 6.57 -13.86 -27.62
C GLN A 120 6.31 -14.09 -26.11
N PRO A 121 6.54 -15.31 -25.61
CA PRO A 121 6.45 -15.58 -24.17
C PRO A 121 7.57 -14.86 -23.42
N LEU A 122 7.33 -14.54 -22.15
CA LEU A 122 8.31 -13.85 -21.29
C LEU A 122 9.68 -14.52 -21.31
N SER A 123 9.75 -15.85 -21.22
CA SER A 123 11.01 -16.60 -21.23
C SER A 123 11.83 -16.43 -22.51
N ALA A 124 11.22 -16.04 -23.63
CA ALA A 124 11.90 -15.77 -24.89
C ALA A 124 12.25 -14.28 -25.07
N VAL A 125 11.39 -13.37 -24.59
CA VAL A 125 11.63 -11.91 -24.68
C VAL A 125 12.68 -11.46 -23.68
N ASP A 126 12.59 -11.96 -22.45
CA ASP A 126 13.41 -11.54 -21.32
C ASP A 126 13.66 -12.72 -20.37
N SER A 127 14.68 -13.52 -20.69
CA SER A 127 15.07 -14.68 -19.89
C SER A 127 15.60 -14.29 -18.50
N GLU A 128 16.19 -13.10 -18.36
CA GLU A 128 16.73 -12.63 -17.09
C GLU A 128 15.59 -12.38 -16.08
N ILE A 129 14.55 -11.65 -16.50
CA ILE A 129 13.36 -11.43 -15.66
C ILE A 129 12.64 -12.75 -15.38
N PHE A 130 12.51 -13.63 -16.39
CA PHE A 130 11.91 -14.95 -16.19
C PHE A 130 12.63 -15.76 -15.09
N GLU A 131 13.96 -15.83 -15.13
CA GLU A 131 14.76 -16.53 -14.11
C GLU A 131 14.60 -15.93 -12.72
N ILE A 132 14.52 -14.60 -12.61
CA ILE A 132 14.29 -13.92 -11.32
C ILE A 132 12.90 -14.27 -10.77
N MET A 133 11.88 -14.32 -11.63
CA MET A 133 10.53 -14.70 -11.24
C MET A 133 10.44 -16.15 -10.76
N GLU A 134 11.12 -17.08 -11.44
CA GLU A 134 11.16 -18.49 -11.01
C GLU A 134 11.90 -18.66 -9.67
N LYS A 135 12.98 -17.88 -9.42
CA LYS A 135 13.66 -17.87 -8.10
C LYS A 135 12.74 -17.39 -6.97
N GLU A 136 11.92 -16.35 -7.19
CA GLU A 136 10.96 -15.90 -6.18
C GLU A 136 9.84 -16.91 -5.96
N LYS A 137 9.36 -17.57 -7.02
CA LYS A 137 8.39 -18.67 -6.91
C LYS A 137 8.95 -19.82 -6.08
N GLU A 138 10.20 -20.21 -6.31
CA GLU A 138 10.89 -21.23 -5.54
C GLU A 138 11.07 -20.82 -4.07
N ARG A 139 11.43 -19.55 -3.80
CA ARG A 139 11.53 -18.99 -2.45
C ARG A 139 10.21 -19.11 -1.68
N GLN A 140 9.09 -18.74 -2.29
CA GLN A 140 7.76 -18.86 -1.69
C GLN A 140 7.35 -20.32 -1.43
N PHE A 141 7.72 -21.22 -2.34
CA PHE A 141 7.42 -22.65 -2.22
C PHE A 141 8.22 -23.31 -1.08
N LYS A 142 9.51 -22.99 -0.96
CA LYS A 142 10.43 -23.59 0.02
C LYS A 142 10.42 -22.91 1.39
N GLY A 143 9.84 -21.71 1.51
CA GLY A 143 9.83 -20.94 2.75
C GLY A 143 8.62 -21.18 3.66
N ILE A 144 8.78 -20.84 4.94
CA ILE A 144 7.69 -20.66 5.89
C ILE A 144 7.34 -19.16 5.93
N GLU A 145 6.26 -18.79 5.26
CA GLU A 145 5.83 -17.40 5.09
C GLU A 145 4.91 -16.94 6.24
N LEU A 146 5.42 -16.07 7.11
CA LEU A 146 4.76 -15.64 8.35
C LEU A 146 4.53 -14.13 8.42
N ILE A 147 4.76 -13.38 7.35
CA ILE A 147 4.37 -11.98 7.27
C ILE A 147 2.83 -11.91 7.30
N ALA A 148 2.28 -11.34 8.37
CA ALA A 148 0.82 -11.31 8.61
C ALA A 148 0.00 -10.61 7.51
N SER A 149 0.64 -9.81 6.67
CA SER A 149 0.03 -9.08 5.57
C SER A 149 0.21 -9.74 4.19
N GLU A 150 0.84 -10.91 4.13
CA GLU A 150 1.03 -11.68 2.90
C GLU A 150 0.04 -12.84 2.80
N ASN A 151 -0.19 -13.28 1.57
CA ASN A 151 -1.02 -14.41 1.24
C ASN A 151 -0.72 -14.88 -0.20
N PHE A 152 -1.20 -16.06 -0.55
CA PHE A 152 -1.11 -16.62 -1.90
C PHE A 152 -2.47 -16.54 -2.58
N VAL A 153 -2.53 -15.80 -3.69
CA VAL A 153 -3.76 -15.66 -4.48
C VAL A 153 -4.03 -16.94 -5.28
N CYS A 154 -5.26 -17.13 -5.76
CA CYS A 154 -5.56 -18.23 -6.66
C CYS A 154 -5.10 -17.93 -8.09
N ARG A 155 -4.91 -18.98 -8.89
CA ARG A 155 -4.54 -18.88 -10.31
C ARG A 155 -5.46 -17.96 -11.11
N ALA A 156 -6.77 -18.06 -10.93
CA ALA A 156 -7.74 -17.22 -11.65
C ALA A 156 -7.57 -15.72 -11.38
N VAL A 157 -7.11 -15.33 -10.18
CA VAL A 157 -6.77 -13.93 -9.88
C VAL A 157 -5.54 -13.49 -10.67
N MET A 158 -4.52 -14.33 -10.81
CA MET A 158 -3.32 -14.01 -11.59
C MET A 158 -3.58 -13.99 -13.10
N GLU A 159 -4.40 -14.91 -13.61
CA GLU A 159 -4.83 -14.91 -15.02
C GLU A 159 -5.56 -13.60 -15.38
N ALA A 160 -6.43 -13.10 -14.49
CA ALA A 160 -7.10 -11.82 -14.70
C ALA A 160 -6.14 -10.61 -14.60
N LEU A 161 -5.19 -10.64 -13.66
CA LEU A 161 -4.17 -9.59 -13.52
C LEU A 161 -3.27 -9.47 -14.76
N GLY A 162 -2.85 -10.58 -15.35
CA GLY A 162 -2.02 -10.63 -16.55
C GLY A 162 -2.77 -10.51 -17.87
N SER A 163 -4.01 -9.99 -17.86
CA SER A 163 -4.89 -9.98 -19.03
C SER A 163 -4.85 -8.68 -19.85
N HIS A 164 -5.44 -8.74 -21.05
CA HIS A 164 -5.61 -7.61 -21.98
C HIS A 164 -6.38 -6.42 -21.40
N LEU A 165 -7.05 -6.57 -20.25
CA LEU A 165 -7.75 -5.48 -19.57
C LEU A 165 -6.79 -4.35 -19.15
N THR A 166 -5.49 -4.63 -19.04
CA THR A 166 -4.46 -3.61 -18.80
C THR A 166 -4.38 -2.53 -19.89
N ASN A 167 -4.93 -2.81 -21.08
CA ASN A 167 -4.83 -1.91 -22.24
C ASN A 167 -5.89 -0.79 -22.23
N LYS A 168 -6.96 -0.92 -21.43
CA LYS A 168 -8.11 -0.01 -21.53
C LYS A 168 -8.04 1.13 -20.52
N TYR A 169 -8.15 2.35 -21.03
CA TYR A 169 -8.34 3.56 -20.23
C TYR A 169 -9.83 3.82 -19.96
N SER A 170 -10.23 3.96 -18.69
CA SER A 170 -11.64 3.99 -18.27
C SER A 170 -11.95 5.03 -17.18
N GLU A 171 -11.34 6.22 -17.26
CA GLU A 171 -11.62 7.31 -16.31
C GLU A 171 -13.12 7.65 -16.19
N GLY A 172 -13.53 7.97 -14.97
CA GLY A 172 -14.92 8.13 -14.56
C GLY A 172 -15.50 6.89 -13.89
N MET A 173 -16.82 6.87 -13.74
CA MET A 173 -17.59 5.75 -13.17
C MET A 173 -18.36 5.02 -14.28
N PRO A 174 -18.80 3.76 -14.06
CA PRO A 174 -19.67 3.06 -15.00
C PRO A 174 -20.87 3.92 -15.43
N GLY A 175 -21.15 4.00 -16.74
CA GLY A 175 -22.19 4.86 -17.31
C GLY A 175 -21.85 6.36 -17.41
N ALA A 176 -20.74 6.81 -16.81
CA ALA A 176 -20.27 8.20 -16.82
C ALA A 176 -18.75 8.28 -17.06
N ARG A 177 -18.32 7.69 -18.19
CA ARG A 177 -16.91 7.63 -18.59
C ARG A 177 -16.50 8.83 -19.43
N TYR A 178 -15.24 9.23 -19.30
CA TYR A 178 -14.62 10.28 -20.12
C TYR A 178 -14.22 9.78 -21.52
N TYR A 179 -14.12 8.45 -21.69
CA TYR A 179 -13.70 7.80 -22.92
C TYR A 179 -14.75 6.80 -23.41
N GLY A 180 -14.84 6.62 -24.73
CA GLY A 180 -15.64 5.56 -25.34
C GLY A 180 -15.04 4.14 -25.18
N GLY A 181 -15.78 3.13 -25.63
CA GLY A 181 -15.32 1.73 -25.67
C GLY A 181 -15.28 1.01 -24.33
N ASN A 182 -16.01 1.49 -23.32
CA ASN A 182 -16.00 0.95 -21.96
C ASN A 182 -17.15 -0.03 -21.64
N GLN A 183 -17.93 -0.48 -22.64
CA GLN A 183 -19.08 -1.36 -22.42
C GLN A 183 -18.78 -2.53 -21.47
N TYR A 184 -17.75 -3.33 -21.79
CA TYR A 184 -17.38 -4.49 -20.97
C TYR A 184 -16.59 -4.13 -19.71
N ILE A 185 -15.92 -2.97 -19.69
CA ILE A 185 -15.26 -2.48 -18.47
C ILE A 185 -16.30 -2.09 -17.42
N ASP A 186 -17.39 -1.45 -17.84
CA ASP A 186 -18.51 -1.09 -16.99
C ASP A 186 -19.19 -2.34 -16.42
N GLU A 187 -19.41 -3.37 -17.25
CA GLU A 187 -19.92 -4.67 -16.78
C GLU A 187 -19.03 -5.30 -15.70
N ILE A 188 -17.70 -5.29 -15.90
CA ILE A 188 -16.72 -5.82 -14.94
C ILE A 188 -16.74 -5.03 -13.64
N GLU A 189 -16.73 -3.70 -13.70
CA GLU A 189 -16.67 -2.85 -12.52
C GLU A 189 -17.98 -2.91 -11.72
N LEU A 190 -19.14 -2.87 -12.39
CA LEU A 190 -20.45 -3.05 -11.76
C LEU A 190 -20.56 -4.41 -11.06
N LEU A 191 -20.09 -5.48 -11.72
CA LEU A 191 -20.06 -6.81 -11.12
C LEU A 191 -19.11 -6.87 -9.92
N CYS A 192 -17.97 -6.20 -9.97
CA CYS A 192 -17.03 -6.11 -8.86
C CYS A 192 -17.67 -5.40 -7.65
N CYS A 193 -18.30 -4.24 -7.86
CA CYS A 193 -19.02 -3.51 -6.82
C CYS A 193 -20.15 -4.34 -6.21
N LYS A 194 -20.96 -5.00 -7.03
CA LYS A 194 -22.02 -5.90 -6.57
C LYS A 194 -21.48 -7.01 -5.67
N ARG A 195 -20.44 -7.71 -6.13
CA ARG A 195 -19.83 -8.81 -5.36
C ARG A 195 -19.14 -8.31 -4.09
N ALA A 196 -18.59 -7.11 -4.09
CA ALA A 196 -18.02 -6.50 -2.89
C ALA A 196 -19.09 -6.31 -1.81
N LEU A 197 -20.25 -5.74 -2.17
CA LEU A 197 -21.37 -5.58 -1.22
C LEU A 197 -21.89 -6.93 -0.73
N GLU A 198 -22.07 -7.90 -1.63
CA GLU A 198 -22.50 -9.27 -1.28
C GLU A 198 -21.51 -9.96 -0.33
N ALA A 199 -20.20 -9.83 -0.58
CA ALA A 199 -19.14 -10.43 0.23
C ALA A 199 -19.16 -9.98 1.70
N PHE A 200 -19.61 -8.76 1.96
CA PHE A 200 -19.71 -8.20 3.30
C PHE A 200 -21.16 -8.15 3.81
N GLY A 201 -22.12 -8.73 3.08
CA GLY A 201 -23.53 -8.77 3.46
C GLY A 201 -24.18 -7.39 3.56
N LEU A 202 -23.81 -6.47 2.67
CA LEU A 202 -24.25 -5.09 2.68
C LEU A 202 -25.42 -4.86 1.73
N ASP A 203 -26.40 -4.10 2.19
CA ASP A 203 -27.52 -3.62 1.41
C ASP A 203 -27.10 -2.42 0.53
N SER A 204 -27.44 -2.44 -0.76
CA SER A 204 -26.98 -1.44 -1.75
C SER A 204 -27.64 -0.06 -1.56
N GLU A 205 -28.79 0.00 -0.90
CA GLU A 205 -29.44 1.27 -0.57
C GLU A 205 -28.74 1.97 0.61
N SER A 206 -28.18 1.17 1.52
CA SER A 206 -27.50 1.64 2.73
C SER A 206 -25.99 1.80 2.57
N TRP A 207 -25.38 1.14 1.58
CA TRP A 207 -23.95 1.11 1.35
C TRP A 207 -23.59 1.20 -0.13
N GLY A 208 -22.62 2.06 -0.43
CA GLY A 208 -21.91 2.07 -1.71
C GLY A 208 -20.47 1.60 -1.55
N VAL A 209 -19.82 1.40 -2.68
CA VAL A 209 -18.43 0.95 -2.74
C VAL A 209 -17.70 1.54 -3.94
N ASN A 210 -16.45 1.97 -3.73
CA ASN A 210 -15.51 2.32 -4.77
C ASN A 210 -14.35 1.32 -4.79
N VAL A 211 -14.18 0.63 -5.92
CA VAL A 211 -13.20 -0.46 -6.14
C VAL A 211 -11.97 -0.03 -6.92
N GLN A 212 -11.86 1.26 -7.26
CA GLN A 212 -10.76 1.81 -8.07
C GLN A 212 -9.47 2.19 -7.31
N PRO A 213 -9.40 2.30 -5.96
CA PRO A 213 -8.15 2.69 -5.31
C PRO A 213 -7.00 1.72 -5.58
N TYR A 214 -5.84 2.24 -6.01
CA TYR A 214 -4.67 1.42 -6.32
C TYR A 214 -4.04 0.71 -5.10
N SER A 215 -4.33 1.18 -3.89
CA SER A 215 -3.90 0.57 -2.62
C SER A 215 -4.79 1.06 -1.47
N CYS A 216 -4.67 0.46 -0.28
CA CYS A 216 -5.38 1.00 0.89
C CYS A 216 -4.82 2.35 1.34
N THR A 217 -3.53 2.64 1.10
CA THR A 217 -2.99 3.97 1.40
C THR A 217 -3.66 5.03 0.52
N SER A 218 -3.84 4.76 -0.77
CA SER A 218 -4.59 5.68 -1.64
C SER A 218 -6.08 5.70 -1.32
N ALA A 219 -6.68 4.57 -0.90
CA ALA A 219 -8.06 4.52 -0.42
C ALA A 219 -8.27 5.41 0.83
N ASN A 220 -7.42 5.26 1.84
CA ASN A 220 -7.46 6.08 3.05
C ASN A 220 -7.26 7.55 2.73
N PHE A 221 -6.30 7.87 1.86
CA PHE A 221 -6.03 9.24 1.48
C PHE A 221 -7.17 9.87 0.68
N ALA A 222 -7.86 9.10 -0.18
CA ALA A 222 -9.07 9.56 -0.88
C ALA A 222 -10.23 9.86 0.08
N VAL A 223 -10.42 9.04 1.12
CA VAL A 223 -11.41 9.35 2.18
C VAL A 223 -11.06 10.66 2.87
N TYR A 224 -9.79 10.88 3.22
CA TYR A 224 -9.38 12.11 3.87
C TYR A 224 -9.60 13.32 2.94
N THR A 225 -9.11 13.26 1.70
CA THR A 225 -9.28 14.34 0.71
C THR A 225 -10.74 14.64 0.40
N GLY A 226 -11.61 13.62 0.36
CA GLY A 226 -13.04 13.83 0.08
C GLY A 226 -13.80 14.49 1.22
N LEU A 227 -13.36 14.32 2.47
CA LEU A 227 -14.12 14.73 3.66
C LEU A 227 -13.48 15.85 4.46
N LEU A 228 -12.19 16.11 4.24
CA LEU A 228 -11.38 17.03 5.03
C LEU A 228 -10.77 18.11 4.15
N LEU A 229 -10.60 19.28 4.76
CA LEU A 229 -9.70 20.31 4.24
C LEU A 229 -8.28 20.07 4.75
N PRO A 230 -7.24 20.54 4.04
CA PRO A 230 -5.88 20.54 4.58
C PRO A 230 -5.81 21.18 5.97
N GLY A 231 -5.12 20.53 6.90
CA GLY A 231 -5.02 20.96 8.30
C GLY A 231 -6.16 20.50 9.22
N ASP A 232 -7.23 19.91 8.68
CA ASP A 232 -8.25 19.28 9.52
C ASP A 232 -7.68 18.09 10.32
N ARG A 233 -8.38 17.75 11.40
CA ARG A 233 -7.86 16.86 12.43
C ARG A 233 -8.27 15.41 12.22
N ILE A 234 -7.32 14.48 12.35
CA ILE A 234 -7.54 13.04 12.32
C ILE A 234 -6.98 12.37 13.58
N MET A 235 -7.60 11.28 14.02
CA MET A 235 -7.14 10.49 15.15
C MET A 235 -7.07 9.02 14.79
N GLY A 236 -5.88 8.42 14.85
CA GLY A 236 -5.65 7.00 14.54
C GLY A 236 -4.85 6.29 15.63
N LEU A 237 -4.82 4.95 15.58
CA LEU A 237 -3.99 4.18 16.51
C LEU A 237 -2.50 4.45 16.22
N ASP A 238 -1.72 4.66 17.27
CA ASP A 238 -0.27 4.87 17.16
C ASP A 238 0.42 3.65 16.52
N THR A 239 1.42 3.86 15.66
CA THR A 239 2.07 2.75 14.91
C THR A 239 2.70 1.71 15.85
N PRO A 240 3.43 2.08 16.93
CA PRO A 240 3.92 1.11 17.91
C PRO A 240 2.83 0.49 18.79
N SER A 241 1.62 1.08 18.82
CA SER A 241 0.43 0.49 19.44
C SER A 241 -0.30 -0.48 18.49
N GLY A 242 0.14 -0.57 17.24
CA GLY A 242 -0.41 -1.47 16.23
C GLY A 242 -1.14 -0.79 15.08
N GLY A 243 -1.16 0.54 15.02
CA GLY A 243 -1.75 1.31 13.92
C GLY A 243 -1.01 1.19 12.59
N ASN A 244 -1.57 1.77 11.53
CA ASN A 244 -0.93 1.86 10.22
C ASN A 244 -0.32 3.25 9.99
N THR A 245 0.77 3.33 9.23
CA THR A 245 1.40 4.60 8.84
C THR A 245 0.41 5.59 8.23
N SER A 246 -0.52 5.13 7.39
CA SER A 246 -1.54 5.96 6.73
C SER A 246 -2.59 6.55 7.68
N HIS A 247 -2.59 6.18 8.96
CA HIS A 247 -3.48 6.73 9.99
C HIS A 247 -2.89 7.99 10.65
N GLY A 248 -1.97 8.67 9.97
CA GLY A 248 -1.39 9.93 10.44
C GLY A 248 -0.08 9.79 11.23
N TYR A 249 0.78 8.83 10.88
CA TYR A 249 2.05 8.64 11.59
C TYR A 249 3.08 9.77 11.42
N TYR A 250 3.62 10.22 12.56
CA TYR A 250 4.81 11.06 12.68
C TYR A 250 5.72 10.47 13.79
N THR A 251 7.02 10.73 13.73
CA THR A 251 7.98 10.22 14.72
C THR A 251 7.91 11.01 16.03
N PRO A 252 8.42 10.46 17.15
CA PRO A 252 8.39 11.14 18.45
C PRO A 252 9.05 12.54 18.50
N ASN A 253 10.00 12.82 17.62
CA ASN A 253 10.64 14.14 17.46
C ASN A 253 9.84 15.10 16.57
N GLY A 254 8.61 14.76 16.18
CA GLY A 254 7.70 15.60 15.40
C GLY A 254 7.88 15.52 13.88
N ARG A 255 8.80 14.71 13.35
CA ARG A 255 8.94 14.56 11.89
C ARG A 255 7.72 13.81 11.33
N LYS A 256 6.95 14.51 10.50
CA LYS A 256 5.82 13.98 9.72
C LYS A 256 6.35 12.95 8.71
N VAL A 257 5.75 11.75 8.70
CA VAL A 257 6.22 10.62 7.86
C VAL A 257 5.17 10.23 6.83
N SER A 258 3.91 10.11 7.23
CA SER A 258 2.84 9.74 6.31
C SER A 258 2.27 10.97 5.61
N GLY A 259 1.77 10.80 4.38
CA GLY A 259 1.01 11.84 3.68
C GLY A 259 -0.14 12.37 4.56
N ALA A 260 -0.83 11.48 5.27
CA ALA A 260 -1.89 11.87 6.21
C ALA A 260 -1.39 12.87 7.28
N SER A 261 -0.22 12.64 7.89
CA SER A 261 0.36 13.58 8.88
C SER A 261 0.90 14.88 8.26
N ILE A 262 1.23 14.85 6.96
CA ILE A 262 1.75 16.00 6.21
C ILE A 262 0.62 16.97 5.90
N PHE A 263 -0.48 16.46 5.32
CA PHE A 263 -1.59 17.27 4.83
C PHE A 263 -2.68 17.53 5.89
N PHE A 264 -2.79 16.66 6.91
CA PHE A 264 -3.77 16.76 7.98
C PHE A 264 -3.09 16.78 9.34
N GLU A 265 -3.76 17.33 10.34
CA GLU A 265 -3.26 17.38 11.70
C GLU A 265 -3.65 16.09 12.45
N SER A 266 -2.65 15.27 12.77
CA SER A 266 -2.83 13.96 13.39
C SER A 266 -2.51 13.99 14.87
N LEU A 267 -3.33 13.34 15.69
CA LEU A 267 -3.01 12.99 17.07
C LEU A 267 -3.27 11.50 17.28
N PRO A 268 -2.29 10.67 17.70
CA PRO A 268 -2.54 9.26 17.88
C PRO A 268 -3.17 8.94 19.24
N TYR A 269 -4.06 7.96 19.28
CA TYR A 269 -4.44 7.24 20.49
C TYR A 269 -3.62 5.95 20.63
N LYS A 270 -3.56 5.39 21.84
CA LYS A 270 -2.58 4.35 22.19
C LYS A 270 -3.23 3.16 22.89
N VAL A 271 -2.50 2.06 22.94
CA VAL A 271 -2.78 0.98 23.88
C VAL A 271 -2.31 1.36 25.28
N ASN A 272 -2.94 0.76 26.29
CA ASN A 272 -2.43 0.72 27.64
C ASN A 272 -1.13 -0.13 27.65
N PRO A 273 0.02 0.41 28.07
CA PRO A 273 1.30 -0.27 27.93
C PRO A 273 1.45 -1.52 28.81
N GLN A 274 0.65 -1.65 29.88
CA GLN A 274 0.70 -2.83 30.76
C GLN A 274 -0.11 -4.00 30.20
N THR A 275 -1.28 -3.72 29.62
CA THR A 275 -2.20 -4.76 29.13
C THR A 275 -2.06 -5.02 27.63
N GLY A 276 -1.62 -4.03 26.87
CA GLY A 276 -1.55 -4.03 25.41
C GLY A 276 -2.90 -3.83 24.69
N TYR A 277 -3.99 -3.60 25.42
CA TYR A 277 -5.31 -3.27 24.86
C TYR A 277 -5.47 -1.77 24.64
N ILE A 278 -6.31 -1.36 23.69
CA ILE A 278 -6.61 0.06 23.46
C ILE A 278 -7.13 0.70 24.76
N ASP A 279 -6.54 1.84 25.13
CA ASP A 279 -6.99 2.63 26.29
C ASP A 279 -8.15 3.53 25.87
N PHE A 280 -9.37 3.00 25.98
CA PHE A 280 -10.59 3.70 25.53
C PHE A 280 -10.89 4.97 26.32
N ASP A 281 -10.51 5.03 27.59
CA ASP A 281 -10.77 6.20 28.42
C ASP A 281 -9.84 7.34 28.06
N LYS A 282 -8.54 7.04 27.85
CA LYS A 282 -7.59 8.03 27.31
C LYS A 282 -7.91 8.43 25.87
N LEU A 283 -8.42 7.50 25.07
CA LEU A 283 -8.91 7.81 23.73
C LEU A 283 -10.08 8.80 23.79
N GLU A 284 -11.07 8.58 24.65
CA GLU A 284 -12.22 9.48 24.79
C GLU A 284 -11.78 10.88 25.27
N GLU A 285 -10.96 10.95 26.33
CA GLU A 285 -10.39 12.20 26.85
C GLU A 285 -9.73 13.01 25.72
N ARG A 286 -8.81 12.38 24.97
CA ARG A 286 -8.10 13.04 23.87
C ARG A 286 -9.01 13.43 22.71
N ALA A 287 -10.01 12.62 22.39
CA ALA A 287 -10.93 12.94 21.29
C ALA A 287 -11.76 14.19 21.59
N LEU A 288 -12.17 14.36 22.86
CA LEU A 288 -12.97 15.51 23.30
C LEU A 288 -12.16 16.81 23.31
N ASP A 289 -10.87 16.74 23.62
CA ASP A 289 -9.97 17.89 23.58
C ASP A 289 -9.50 18.22 22.14
N PHE A 290 -9.07 17.20 21.41
CA PHE A 290 -8.51 17.36 20.07
C PHE A 290 -9.57 17.56 19.00
N ARG A 291 -10.81 17.10 19.19
CA ARG A 291 -11.92 17.25 18.24
C ARG A 291 -11.55 16.81 16.82
N PRO A 292 -11.19 15.52 16.62
CA PRO A 292 -10.92 15.02 15.28
C PRO A 292 -12.18 15.06 14.41
N LYS A 293 -12.02 15.35 13.13
CA LYS A 293 -13.08 15.23 12.12
C LYS A 293 -13.27 13.77 11.70
N ILE A 294 -12.19 12.99 11.67
CA ILE A 294 -12.23 11.53 11.46
C ILE A 294 -11.54 10.83 12.63
N LEU A 295 -12.27 9.91 13.28
CA LEU A 295 -11.73 8.92 14.19
C LEU A 295 -11.53 7.61 13.43
N ILE A 296 -10.30 7.12 13.38
CA ILE A 296 -9.90 5.94 12.62
C ILE A 296 -9.69 4.76 13.58
N CYS A 297 -10.39 3.65 13.33
CA CYS A 297 -10.09 2.35 13.92
C CYS A 297 -9.58 1.37 12.87
N GLY A 298 -9.10 0.20 13.30
CA GLY A 298 -8.35 -0.70 12.44
C GLY A 298 -6.84 -0.48 12.54
N GLY A 299 -6.06 -1.50 12.20
CA GLY A 299 -4.62 -1.49 12.48
C GLY A 299 -3.84 -2.57 11.76
N SER A 300 -2.53 -2.42 11.77
CA SER A 300 -1.59 -3.34 11.10
C SER A 300 -1.11 -4.47 12.01
N SER A 301 -1.11 -4.24 13.32
CA SER A 301 -0.40 -5.09 14.29
C SER A 301 -1.10 -5.09 15.65
N TYR A 302 -2.45 -5.17 15.68
CA TYR A 302 -3.21 -5.29 16.92
C TYR A 302 -3.81 -6.71 17.01
N PRO A 303 -3.43 -7.54 17.99
CA PRO A 303 -3.79 -8.97 18.03
C PRO A 303 -5.20 -9.24 18.61
N ARG A 304 -5.97 -8.20 18.93
CA ARG A 304 -7.27 -8.33 19.60
C ARG A 304 -8.40 -7.80 18.74
N GLU A 305 -9.61 -8.15 19.15
CA GLU A 305 -10.83 -7.65 18.55
C GLU A 305 -11.05 -6.14 18.86
N TRP A 306 -11.80 -5.45 17.99
CA TRP A 306 -12.02 -4.01 18.08
C TRP A 306 -13.34 -3.69 18.80
N GLY A 307 -13.30 -2.77 19.76
CA GLY A 307 -14.47 -2.25 20.47
C GLY A 307 -15.27 -1.22 19.64
N TYR A 308 -15.86 -1.62 18.51
CA TYR A 308 -16.54 -0.71 17.57
C TYR A 308 -17.68 0.10 18.21
N ALA A 309 -18.47 -0.50 19.11
CA ALA A 309 -19.53 0.21 19.83
C ALA A 309 -18.98 1.36 20.68
N ARG A 310 -17.86 1.13 21.38
CA ARG A 310 -17.18 2.15 22.18
C ARG A 310 -16.61 3.26 21.31
N LEU A 311 -16.03 2.91 20.16
CA LEU A 311 -15.51 3.87 19.18
C LEU A 311 -16.61 4.75 18.60
N ARG A 312 -17.76 4.15 18.23
CA ARG A 312 -18.94 4.89 17.75
C ARG A 312 -19.41 5.91 18.77
N HIS A 313 -19.55 5.48 20.03
CA HIS A 313 -19.94 6.39 21.11
C HIS A 313 -18.98 7.58 21.28
N ILE A 314 -17.67 7.34 21.20
CA ILE A 314 -16.66 8.41 21.27
C ILE A 314 -16.76 9.34 20.06
N ALA A 315 -16.85 8.78 18.86
CA ALA A 315 -17.00 9.55 17.63
C ALA A 315 -18.28 10.41 17.64
N ASP A 316 -19.39 9.91 18.17
CA ASP A 316 -20.63 10.69 18.32
C ASP A 316 -20.45 11.85 19.30
N LYS A 317 -19.80 11.61 20.44
CA LYS A 317 -19.52 12.65 21.44
C LYS A 317 -18.64 13.78 20.93
N CYS A 318 -17.62 13.46 20.12
CA CYS A 318 -16.73 14.48 19.57
C CYS A 318 -17.20 15.05 18.23
N GLY A 319 -18.21 14.45 17.60
CA GLY A 319 -18.76 14.87 16.30
C GLY A 319 -17.96 14.36 15.09
N ALA A 320 -17.19 13.29 15.24
CA ALA A 320 -16.34 12.71 14.20
C ALA A 320 -17.06 11.70 13.32
N VAL A 321 -16.63 11.60 12.06
CA VAL A 321 -16.85 10.44 11.20
C VAL A 321 -16.04 9.28 11.77
N LEU A 322 -16.68 8.11 11.93
CA LEU A 322 -15.98 6.88 12.32
C LEU A 322 -15.58 6.10 11.07
N MET A 323 -14.28 5.94 10.87
CA MET A 323 -13.70 5.18 9.76
C MET A 323 -13.00 3.92 10.27
N CYS A 324 -13.28 2.77 9.68
CA CYS A 324 -12.53 1.54 9.94
C CYS A 324 -11.64 1.17 8.75
N ASP A 325 -10.33 1.06 8.98
CA ASP A 325 -9.41 0.39 8.07
C ASP A 325 -9.31 -1.11 8.43
N MET A 326 -10.10 -1.93 7.76
CA MET A 326 -10.14 -3.38 8.01
C MET A 326 -9.07 -4.16 7.23
N ALA A 327 -8.06 -3.50 6.66
CA ALA A 327 -7.15 -4.10 5.68
C ALA A 327 -6.51 -5.44 6.09
N GLN A 328 -6.19 -5.61 7.38
CA GLN A 328 -5.61 -6.85 7.89
C GLN A 328 -6.65 -7.97 8.11
N ILE A 329 -7.89 -7.62 8.42
CA ILE A 329 -8.93 -8.56 8.87
C ILE A 329 -10.11 -8.70 7.88
N SER A 330 -10.02 -8.11 6.69
CA SER A 330 -11.12 -8.10 5.72
C SER A 330 -11.62 -9.50 5.34
N GLY A 331 -10.73 -10.50 5.27
CA GLY A 331 -11.16 -11.90 5.10
C GLY A 331 -11.97 -12.44 6.28
N LEU A 332 -11.57 -12.11 7.51
CA LEU A 332 -12.29 -12.50 8.73
C LEU A 332 -13.66 -11.82 8.82
N VAL A 333 -13.75 -10.55 8.40
CA VAL A 333 -15.02 -9.80 8.33
C VAL A 333 -15.95 -10.45 7.30
N ALA A 334 -15.47 -10.71 6.08
CA ALA A 334 -16.27 -11.34 5.03
C ALA A 334 -16.77 -12.74 5.44
N ALA A 335 -15.94 -13.52 6.13
CA ALA A 335 -16.29 -14.84 6.65
C ALA A 335 -17.18 -14.81 7.91
N LYS A 336 -17.46 -13.63 8.48
CA LYS A 336 -18.20 -13.43 9.74
C LYS A 336 -17.52 -14.10 10.94
N GLU A 337 -16.20 -14.04 10.98
CA GLU A 337 -15.34 -14.65 12.01
C GLU A 337 -14.75 -13.60 12.99
N CYS A 338 -15.20 -12.34 12.91
CA CYS A 338 -14.92 -11.28 13.88
C CYS A 338 -16.09 -10.28 13.91
N LEU A 339 -16.09 -9.35 14.88
CA LEU A 339 -17.06 -8.27 14.94
C LEU A 339 -17.11 -7.47 13.63
N ASN A 340 -18.32 -7.09 13.24
CA ASN A 340 -18.57 -6.43 11.97
C ASN A 340 -18.39 -4.90 12.08
N PRO A 341 -17.38 -4.27 11.43
CA PRO A 341 -17.21 -2.83 11.46
C PRO A 341 -18.36 -2.08 10.76
N PHE A 342 -19.03 -2.71 9.80
CA PHE A 342 -20.14 -2.12 9.04
C PHE A 342 -21.38 -1.83 9.90
N ASP A 343 -21.49 -2.42 11.09
CA ASP A 343 -22.61 -2.14 12.00
C ASP A 343 -22.49 -0.75 12.65
N TYR A 344 -21.26 -0.20 12.73
CA TYR A 344 -20.96 1.00 13.52
C TYR A 344 -20.31 2.13 12.73
N CYS A 345 -19.47 1.79 11.75
CA CYS A 345 -18.66 2.77 11.05
C CYS A 345 -19.47 3.48 9.96
N ASP A 346 -19.07 4.71 9.66
CA ASP A 346 -19.60 5.51 8.57
C ASP A 346 -18.92 5.12 7.24
N ILE A 347 -17.63 4.79 7.33
CA ILE A 347 -16.76 4.43 6.20
C ILE A 347 -15.91 3.24 6.60
N VAL A 348 -15.71 2.31 5.67
CA VAL A 348 -14.81 1.17 5.85
C VAL A 348 -13.85 1.10 4.66
N THR A 349 -12.56 1.19 4.91
CA THR A 349 -11.52 0.98 3.90
C THR A 349 -10.82 -0.34 4.10
N SER A 350 -10.21 -0.87 3.05
CA SER A 350 -9.42 -2.09 3.14
C SER A 350 -8.40 -2.20 2.02
N THR A 351 -7.37 -3.02 2.24
CA THR A 351 -6.66 -3.69 1.15
C THR A 351 -7.41 -4.94 0.69
N THR A 352 -7.12 -5.39 -0.52
CA THR A 352 -7.73 -6.60 -1.09
C THR A 352 -6.82 -7.84 -1.08
N HIS A 353 -5.55 -7.74 -0.69
CA HIS A 353 -4.55 -8.81 -0.86
C HIS A 353 -4.15 -9.59 0.39
N LYS A 354 -4.50 -9.12 1.59
CA LYS A 354 -4.07 -9.73 2.86
C LYS A 354 -4.91 -10.98 3.19
N SER A 355 -5.65 -10.97 4.30
CA SER A 355 -6.57 -12.06 4.64
C SER A 355 -7.65 -12.28 3.56
N LEU A 356 -8.08 -11.22 2.85
CA LEU A 356 -9.03 -11.34 1.73
C LEU A 356 -8.51 -12.20 0.56
N ARG A 357 -7.18 -12.32 0.39
CA ARG A 357 -6.53 -13.18 -0.62
C ARG A 357 -6.87 -12.83 -2.09
N GLY A 358 -7.14 -11.56 -2.37
CA GLY A 358 -7.34 -11.01 -3.72
C GLY A 358 -6.10 -10.31 -4.29
N PRO A 359 -6.22 -9.59 -5.41
CA PRO A 359 -5.11 -8.85 -6.01
C PRO A 359 -4.66 -7.68 -5.12
N ARG A 360 -3.48 -7.11 -5.37
CA ARG A 360 -3.01 -5.91 -4.64
C ARG A 360 -3.78 -4.66 -5.08
N GLY A 361 -4.68 -4.17 -4.22
CA GLY A 361 -5.30 -2.84 -4.35
C GLY A 361 -6.01 -2.41 -3.07
N GLY A 362 -6.83 -1.37 -3.19
CA GLY A 362 -7.66 -0.81 -2.13
C GLY A 362 -9.15 -0.80 -2.48
N ILE A 363 -9.98 -0.62 -1.47
CA ILE A 363 -11.43 -0.50 -1.61
C ILE A 363 -11.95 0.45 -0.52
N ILE A 364 -12.99 1.22 -0.86
CA ILE A 364 -13.67 2.13 0.06
C ILE A 364 -15.16 1.81 0.03
N PHE A 365 -15.71 1.45 1.19
CA PHE A 365 -17.14 1.36 1.42
C PHE A 365 -17.61 2.59 2.19
N TYR A 366 -18.80 3.07 1.86
CA TYR A 366 -19.38 4.25 2.50
C TYR A 366 -20.88 4.11 2.66
N ARG A 367 -21.42 4.67 3.75
CA ARG A 367 -22.87 4.71 3.97
C ARG A 367 -23.56 5.59 2.93
N LYS A 368 -24.77 5.18 2.58
CA LYS A 368 -25.74 5.87 1.71
C LYS A 368 -27.08 6.01 2.45
N GLY A 369 -27.96 6.85 1.92
CA GLY A 369 -29.30 7.05 2.45
C GLY A 369 -29.32 7.91 3.71
N THR A 370 -30.32 7.71 4.57
CA THR A 370 -30.62 8.61 5.68
C THR A 370 -29.70 8.36 6.89
N LYS A 371 -29.14 9.43 7.44
CA LYS A 371 -28.36 9.42 8.68
C LYS A 371 -29.26 9.02 9.86
N PRO A 372 -28.80 8.15 10.78
CA PRO A 372 -29.52 7.91 12.02
C PRO A 372 -29.72 9.23 12.80
N ARG A 373 -30.94 9.48 13.31
CA ARG A 373 -31.23 10.68 14.10
C ARG A 373 -30.29 10.76 15.31
N LYS A 374 -29.39 11.76 15.32
CA LYS A 374 -28.50 12.01 16.47
C LYS A 374 -29.30 12.56 17.64
N ARG A 375 -29.17 11.94 18.83
CA ARG A 375 -29.61 12.53 20.11
C ARG A 375 -28.42 13.27 20.72
N GLY A 376 -28.23 14.55 20.43
CA GLY A 376 -27.12 15.35 20.99
C GLY A 376 -27.01 16.77 20.44
N ILE A 377 -26.36 17.66 21.20
CA ILE A 377 -26.22 19.10 20.94
C ILE A 377 -25.37 19.34 19.68
N HIS A 378 -25.95 20.00 18.68
CA HIS A 378 -25.24 20.53 17.52
C HIS A 378 -24.31 21.68 17.95
N LEU A 379 -23.03 21.38 18.20
CA LEU A 379 -21.98 22.39 18.34
C LEU A 379 -21.29 22.56 16.98
N GLY A 380 -22.00 23.14 16.02
CA GLY A 380 -21.49 23.51 14.70
C GLY A 380 -22.60 23.78 13.69
N GLN A 381 -22.55 24.93 13.02
CA GLN A 381 -23.26 25.16 11.76
C GLN A 381 -22.63 24.29 10.68
N GLY A 382 -23.44 23.55 9.92
CA GLY A 382 -23.01 22.91 8.69
C GLY A 382 -23.37 21.44 8.60
N ASP A 383 -24.66 21.16 8.43
CA ASP A 383 -25.24 20.29 7.40
C ASP A 383 -26.67 19.95 7.84
N GLU A 384 -27.66 20.67 7.32
CA GLU A 384 -29.09 20.44 7.58
C GLU A 384 -29.62 19.18 6.84
N SER A 385 -28.76 18.50 6.06
CA SER A 385 -29.15 17.30 5.33
C SER A 385 -29.14 16.06 6.22
N ASP A 386 -30.32 15.47 6.37
CA ASP A 386 -30.52 14.15 6.99
C ASP A 386 -29.97 12.99 6.12
N GLN A 387 -29.36 13.24 4.95
CA GLN A 387 -28.78 12.21 4.07
C GLN A 387 -27.25 12.15 4.18
N TYR A 388 -26.68 10.96 4.01
CA TYR A 388 -25.25 10.77 3.80
C TYR A 388 -24.82 11.32 2.44
N ASP A 389 -23.71 12.05 2.40
CA ASP A 389 -23.15 12.69 1.19
C ASP A 389 -21.77 12.14 0.81
N PHE A 390 -21.44 10.94 1.31
CA PHE A 390 -20.12 10.34 1.13
C PHE A 390 -19.86 9.85 -0.30
N GLU A 391 -20.87 9.37 -1.00
CA GLU A 391 -20.73 8.75 -2.33
C GLU A 391 -20.07 9.70 -3.33
N GLU A 392 -20.62 10.90 -3.50
CA GLU A 392 -20.09 11.91 -4.41
C GLU A 392 -18.69 12.35 -4.01
N LYS A 393 -18.49 12.69 -2.73
CA LYS A 393 -17.20 13.17 -2.20
C LYS A 393 -16.08 12.16 -2.35
N ILE A 394 -16.35 10.90 -2.01
CA ILE A 394 -15.34 9.82 -2.08
C ILE A 394 -15.05 9.47 -3.53
N ASN A 395 -16.08 9.32 -4.37
CA ASN A 395 -15.85 9.01 -5.78
C ASN A 395 -15.05 10.13 -6.47
N PHE A 396 -15.40 11.39 -6.22
CA PHE A 396 -14.65 12.57 -6.72
C PHE A 396 -13.21 12.61 -6.20
N ALA A 397 -12.99 12.27 -4.92
CA ALA A 397 -11.66 12.23 -4.34
C ALA A 397 -10.79 11.13 -4.95
N VAL A 398 -11.35 9.96 -5.26
CA VAL A 398 -10.63 8.91 -5.99
C VAL A 398 -10.31 9.40 -7.40
N PHE A 399 -11.30 9.86 -8.14
CA PHE A 399 -11.16 10.46 -9.47
C PHE A 399 -12.20 11.58 -9.66
N PRO A 400 -11.80 12.79 -10.09
CA PRO A 400 -10.53 13.15 -10.70
C PRO A 400 -9.45 13.66 -9.73
N SER A 401 -9.71 13.71 -8.42
CA SER A 401 -8.82 14.46 -7.52
C SER A 401 -7.44 13.84 -7.29
N LEU A 402 -7.32 12.50 -7.22
CA LEU A 402 -6.08 11.83 -6.80
C LEU A 402 -5.53 10.83 -7.82
N GLN A 403 -6.39 10.06 -8.49
CA GLN A 403 -6.00 9.03 -9.46
C GLN A 403 -6.41 9.43 -10.88
N GLY A 404 -5.86 8.73 -11.89
CA GLY A 404 -6.29 8.79 -13.29
C GLY A 404 -7.05 7.52 -13.69
N GLY A 405 -6.69 6.92 -14.83
CA GLY A 405 -7.29 5.67 -15.33
C GLY A 405 -7.31 4.49 -14.34
N PRO A 406 -8.47 3.88 -14.05
CA PRO A 406 -8.57 2.69 -13.20
C PRO A 406 -7.82 1.47 -13.78
N HIS A 407 -7.28 0.61 -12.91
CA HIS A 407 -6.62 -0.64 -13.34
C HIS A 407 -7.65 -1.76 -13.54
N ASN A 408 -8.19 -1.89 -14.76
CA ASN A 408 -9.32 -2.79 -15.03
C ASN A 408 -9.00 -4.28 -14.89
N ASN A 409 -7.77 -4.70 -15.18
CA ASN A 409 -7.28 -6.06 -14.91
C ASN A 409 -7.31 -6.38 -13.40
N HIS A 410 -6.96 -5.40 -12.55
CA HIS A 410 -7.10 -5.52 -11.11
C HIS A 410 -8.57 -5.63 -10.68
N ILE A 411 -9.46 -4.77 -11.19
CA ILE A 411 -10.89 -4.80 -10.84
C ILE A 411 -11.52 -6.15 -11.22
N ALA A 412 -11.17 -6.71 -12.39
CA ALA A 412 -11.62 -8.05 -12.79
C ALA A 412 -11.10 -9.14 -11.84
N ALA A 413 -9.81 -9.10 -11.51
CA ALA A 413 -9.21 -10.03 -10.56
C ALA A 413 -9.84 -9.91 -9.16
N LEU A 414 -10.22 -8.70 -8.74
CA LEU A 414 -10.90 -8.45 -7.49
C LEU A 414 -12.33 -9.00 -7.48
N ALA A 415 -13.06 -8.87 -8.59
CA ALA A 415 -14.39 -9.49 -8.74
C ALA A 415 -14.33 -11.02 -8.61
N ILE A 416 -13.25 -11.65 -9.08
CA ILE A 416 -13.00 -13.10 -8.88
C ILE A 416 -12.76 -13.40 -7.40
N ALA A 417 -11.91 -12.62 -6.73
CA ALA A 417 -11.66 -12.78 -5.30
C ALA A 417 -12.95 -12.66 -4.48
N PHE A 418 -13.81 -11.66 -4.75
CA PHE A 418 -15.09 -11.53 -4.05
C PHE A 418 -16.06 -12.69 -4.30
N LYS A 419 -16.00 -13.33 -5.46
CA LYS A 419 -16.76 -14.57 -5.68
C LYS A 419 -16.24 -15.72 -4.82
N GLN A 420 -14.95 -15.77 -4.54
CA GLN A 420 -14.37 -16.82 -3.69
C GLN A 420 -14.67 -16.60 -2.21
N VAL A 421 -14.67 -15.35 -1.73
CA VAL A 421 -14.86 -15.10 -0.30
C VAL A 421 -16.26 -15.43 0.20
N THR A 422 -17.25 -15.54 -0.69
CA THR A 422 -18.62 -15.93 -0.36
C THR A 422 -18.84 -17.43 -0.28
N THR A 423 -17.83 -18.26 -0.56
CA THR A 423 -18.00 -19.72 -0.54
C THR A 423 -17.80 -20.33 0.86
N PRO A 424 -18.43 -21.48 1.15
CA PRO A 424 -18.23 -22.20 2.41
C PRO A 424 -16.76 -22.58 2.67
N GLU A 425 -16.01 -22.92 1.62
CA GLU A 425 -14.59 -23.28 1.71
C GLU A 425 -13.75 -22.10 2.19
N TYR A 426 -14.07 -20.88 1.74
CA TYR A 426 -13.37 -19.68 2.20
C TYR A 426 -13.67 -19.38 3.68
N LYS A 427 -14.91 -19.58 4.11
CA LYS A 427 -15.25 -19.47 5.54
C LYS A 427 -14.47 -20.48 6.38
N ALA A 428 -14.41 -21.74 5.95
CA ALA A 428 -13.61 -22.78 6.61
C ALA A 428 -12.11 -22.40 6.66
N TYR A 429 -11.57 -21.84 5.58
CA TYR A 429 -10.21 -21.31 5.53
C TYR A 429 -9.99 -20.21 6.59
N MET A 430 -10.89 -19.22 6.71
CA MET A 430 -10.77 -18.16 7.71
C MET A 430 -10.89 -18.65 9.16
N GLN A 431 -11.73 -19.65 9.41
CA GLN A 431 -11.79 -20.34 10.69
C GLN A 431 -10.45 -21.01 11.02
N GLN A 432 -9.86 -21.70 10.04
CA GLN A 432 -8.55 -22.34 10.20
C GLN A 432 -7.44 -21.31 10.44
N VAL A 433 -7.47 -20.16 9.77
CA VAL A 433 -6.50 -19.06 9.99
C VAL A 433 -6.48 -18.63 11.47
N LYS A 434 -7.66 -18.44 12.09
CA LYS A 434 -7.77 -18.11 13.52
C LYS A 434 -7.29 -19.24 14.41
N LYS A 435 -7.72 -20.48 14.15
CA LYS A 435 -7.29 -21.66 14.93
C LYS A 435 -5.77 -21.83 14.91
N ASN A 436 -5.16 -21.68 13.74
CA ASN A 436 -3.71 -21.74 13.57
C ASN A 436 -2.98 -20.62 14.33
N ALA A 437 -3.52 -19.39 14.33
CA ALA A 437 -2.93 -18.28 15.08
C ALA A 437 -2.99 -18.53 16.60
N GLN A 438 -4.12 -19.07 17.08
CA GLN A 438 -4.30 -19.46 18.47
C GLN A 438 -3.41 -20.64 18.87
N ALA A 439 -3.26 -21.64 17.99
CA ALA A 439 -2.36 -22.78 18.19
C ALA A 439 -0.91 -22.32 18.33
N LEU A 440 -0.44 -21.47 17.41
CA LEU A 440 0.89 -20.88 17.48
C LEU A 440 1.09 -20.04 18.75
N ALA A 441 0.10 -19.23 19.13
CA ALA A 441 0.15 -18.46 20.37
C ALA A 441 0.31 -19.37 21.59
N ALA A 442 -0.52 -20.41 21.69
CA ALA A 442 -0.47 -21.38 22.77
C ALA A 442 0.87 -22.15 22.81
N ALA A 443 1.40 -22.52 21.64
CA ALA A 443 2.69 -23.18 21.50
C ALA A 443 3.83 -22.34 22.08
N LEU A 444 3.90 -21.06 21.70
CA LEU A 444 4.91 -20.12 22.17
C LEU A 444 4.76 -19.82 23.68
N LEU A 445 3.53 -19.69 24.18
CA LEU A 445 3.28 -19.49 25.61
C LEU A 445 3.72 -20.69 26.46
N ARG A 446 3.45 -21.94 26.02
CA ARG A 446 3.96 -23.15 26.70
C ARG A 446 5.49 -23.19 26.75
N ARG A 447 6.13 -22.60 25.75
CA ARG A 447 7.58 -22.38 25.66
C ARG A 447 8.07 -21.14 26.41
N LYS A 448 7.24 -20.55 27.28
CA LYS A 448 7.54 -19.37 28.11
C LYS A 448 7.90 -18.12 27.32
N CYS A 449 7.47 -18.02 26.06
CA CYS A 449 7.60 -16.80 25.27
C CYS A 449 6.58 -15.75 25.73
N ARG A 450 6.94 -14.47 25.65
CA ARG A 450 6.04 -13.36 25.99
C ARG A 450 5.31 -12.85 24.74
N LEU A 451 3.98 -12.92 24.73
CA LEU A 451 3.16 -12.34 23.66
C LEU A 451 2.50 -11.05 24.14
N VAL A 452 2.43 -10.03 23.29
CA VAL A 452 1.66 -8.81 23.59
C VAL A 452 0.19 -9.20 23.78
N THR A 453 -0.44 -8.73 24.86
CA THR A 453 -1.79 -9.14 25.33
C THR A 453 -1.93 -10.62 25.73
N GLY A 454 -0.87 -11.43 25.67
CA GLY A 454 -0.90 -12.85 26.07
C GLY A 454 -1.64 -13.79 25.11
N GLY A 455 -1.92 -13.40 23.86
CA GLY A 455 -2.64 -14.24 22.91
C GLY A 455 -3.12 -13.47 21.68
N THR A 456 -4.12 -14.01 20.98
CA THR A 456 -4.74 -13.38 19.81
C THR A 456 -6.21 -13.79 19.64
N ASP A 457 -7.00 -12.87 19.08
CA ASP A 457 -8.38 -13.10 18.64
C ASP A 457 -8.50 -13.15 17.11
N ASN A 458 -7.39 -12.91 16.38
CA ASN A 458 -7.38 -12.78 14.92
C ASN A 458 -6.27 -13.63 14.26
N HIS A 459 -5.77 -13.21 13.08
CA HIS A 459 -4.83 -13.95 12.24
C HIS A 459 -3.35 -13.73 12.57
N LEU A 460 -3.04 -12.88 13.56
CA LEU A 460 -1.66 -12.52 13.89
C LEU A 460 -1.38 -12.56 15.39
N ILE A 461 -0.09 -12.70 15.72
CA ILE A 461 0.44 -12.55 17.07
C ILE A 461 1.58 -11.53 17.06
N LEU A 462 1.82 -10.95 18.22
CA LEU A 462 3.00 -10.12 18.47
C LEU A 462 3.86 -10.79 19.53
N TRP A 463 5.04 -11.24 19.12
CA TRP A 463 6.02 -11.84 20.03
C TRP A 463 7.01 -10.78 20.48
N ASP A 464 7.07 -10.58 21.80
CA ASP A 464 8.06 -9.76 22.46
C ASP A 464 9.34 -10.55 22.77
N LEU A 465 10.42 -10.17 22.09
CA LEU A 465 11.71 -10.84 22.15
C LEU A 465 12.63 -10.27 23.25
N ARG A 466 12.23 -9.18 23.94
CA ARG A 466 13.05 -8.53 24.97
C ARG A 466 13.39 -9.44 26.15
N PRO A 467 12.50 -10.33 26.65
CA PRO A 467 12.87 -11.29 27.68
C PRO A 467 13.99 -12.26 27.27
N LEU A 468 14.22 -12.43 25.97
CA LEU A 468 15.33 -13.22 25.43
C LEU A 468 16.60 -12.37 25.19
N GLY A 469 16.57 -11.07 25.48
CA GLY A 469 17.68 -10.14 25.20
C GLY A 469 17.87 -9.84 23.71
N LEU A 470 16.84 -10.08 22.88
CA LEU A 470 16.92 -9.99 21.42
C LEU A 470 16.25 -8.72 20.87
N THR A 471 16.72 -8.27 19.71
CA THR A 471 16.03 -7.24 18.91
C THR A 471 15.32 -7.90 17.73
N GLY A 472 14.21 -7.30 17.28
CA GLY A 472 13.49 -7.80 16.11
C GLY A 472 14.35 -7.80 14.84
N LYS A 473 15.28 -6.83 14.71
CA LYS A 473 16.22 -6.76 13.57
C LYS A 473 17.15 -7.97 13.50
N ALA A 474 17.77 -8.34 14.61
CA ALA A 474 18.67 -9.49 14.66
C ALA A 474 17.91 -10.80 14.40
N TYR A 475 16.72 -10.94 14.99
CA TYR A 475 15.88 -12.11 14.84
C TYR A 475 15.35 -12.29 13.42
N GLU A 476 14.81 -11.23 12.81
CA GLU A 476 14.31 -11.24 11.43
C GLU A 476 15.41 -11.68 10.45
N LYS A 477 16.65 -11.21 10.64
CA LYS A 477 17.77 -11.58 9.76
C LYS A 477 18.14 -13.06 9.84
N VAL A 478 18.12 -13.65 11.03
CA VAL A 478 18.38 -15.09 11.21
C VAL A 478 17.24 -15.92 10.61
N CYS A 479 15.99 -15.49 10.81
CA CYS A 479 14.83 -16.16 10.21
C CYS A 479 14.93 -16.17 8.68
N GLU A 480 15.27 -15.03 8.06
CA GLU A 480 15.45 -14.91 6.61
C GLU A 480 16.49 -15.91 6.08
N LEU A 481 17.65 -16.03 6.74
CA LEU A 481 18.69 -17.01 6.38
C LEU A 481 18.24 -18.47 6.56
N CYS A 482 17.25 -18.72 7.41
CA CYS A 482 16.67 -20.03 7.64
C CYS A 482 15.40 -20.28 6.81
N HIS A 483 15.08 -19.40 5.84
CA HIS A 483 13.86 -19.46 5.01
C HIS A 483 12.54 -19.37 5.82
N ILE A 484 12.58 -18.60 6.91
CA ILE A 484 11.40 -18.21 7.68
C ILE A 484 11.20 -16.70 7.49
N THR A 485 10.11 -16.32 6.85
CA THR A 485 9.86 -14.91 6.52
C THR A 485 8.95 -14.26 7.57
N VAL A 486 9.50 -13.39 8.41
CA VAL A 486 8.78 -12.62 9.45
C VAL A 486 9.03 -11.12 9.29
N ASN A 487 8.30 -10.28 10.04
CA ASN A 487 8.58 -8.85 10.07
C ASN A 487 8.81 -8.33 11.49
N LYS A 488 9.89 -7.56 11.69
CA LYS A 488 10.16 -6.81 12.92
C LYS A 488 9.18 -5.65 13.10
N ILE A 489 8.91 -5.31 14.36
CA ILE A 489 7.94 -4.27 14.75
C ILE A 489 8.39 -3.64 16.07
N ALA A 490 8.15 -2.34 16.20
CA ALA A 490 8.29 -1.64 17.48
C ALA A 490 7.08 -1.92 18.38
N ILE A 491 7.34 -2.20 19.66
CA ILE A 491 6.32 -2.49 20.68
C ILE A 491 6.53 -1.61 21.91
N PHE A 492 5.45 -1.36 22.64
CA PHE A 492 5.49 -0.70 23.95
C PHE A 492 6.11 -1.61 25.02
N GLY A 493 6.96 -1.04 25.87
CA GLY A 493 7.36 -1.61 27.15
C GLY A 493 6.39 -1.29 28.27
N ASP A 494 6.53 -2.01 29.38
CA ASP A 494 5.66 -1.88 30.56
C ASP A 494 5.71 -0.47 31.17
N ASN A 495 6.81 0.27 30.94
CA ASN A 495 7.01 1.67 31.31
C ASN A 495 6.57 2.67 30.24
N GLY A 496 5.94 2.21 29.16
CA GLY A 496 5.48 3.05 28.04
C GLY A 496 6.56 3.45 27.02
N THR A 497 7.79 2.94 27.12
CA THR A 497 8.83 3.23 26.12
C THR A 497 8.65 2.38 24.85
N ILE A 498 8.94 2.97 23.69
CA ILE A 498 8.89 2.28 22.40
C ILE A 498 10.22 1.57 22.16
N THR A 499 10.16 0.28 21.82
CA THR A 499 11.37 -0.55 21.63
C THR A 499 11.28 -1.39 20.35
N PRO A 500 12.37 -1.61 19.61
CA PRO A 500 12.39 -2.43 18.39
C PRO A 500 12.43 -3.94 18.67
N GLY A 501 11.90 -4.38 19.83
CA GLY A 501 12.05 -5.73 20.37
C GLY A 501 10.93 -6.71 19.98
N GLY A 502 10.04 -6.34 19.05
CA GLY A 502 8.91 -7.18 18.65
C GLY A 502 9.08 -7.79 17.27
N VAL A 503 8.41 -8.92 17.05
CA VAL A 503 8.14 -9.49 15.73
C VAL A 503 6.65 -9.78 15.59
N ARG A 504 6.12 -9.53 14.39
CA ARG A 504 4.74 -9.82 14.03
C ARG A 504 4.73 -11.06 13.15
N ILE A 505 3.90 -12.01 13.54
CA ILE A 505 3.76 -13.30 12.87
C ILE A 505 2.29 -13.49 12.55
N GLY A 506 1.96 -13.86 11.32
CA GLY A 506 0.60 -14.19 10.93
C GLY A 506 0.50 -15.52 10.22
N THR A 507 -0.71 -16.06 10.21
CA THR A 507 -1.02 -17.41 9.72
C THR A 507 -1.68 -17.50 8.33
N PRO A 508 -2.17 -16.42 7.64
CA PRO A 508 -2.91 -16.57 6.39
C PRO A 508 -2.19 -17.33 5.27
N ALA A 509 -0.90 -17.03 5.03
CA ALA A 509 -0.15 -17.59 3.91
C ALA A 509 0.07 -19.10 4.05
N MET A 510 0.62 -19.56 5.17
CA MET A 510 0.80 -21.01 5.42
C MET A 510 -0.54 -21.74 5.53
N THR A 511 -1.59 -21.11 6.07
CA THR A 511 -2.93 -21.73 6.09
C THR A 511 -3.49 -21.90 4.66
N SER A 512 -3.21 -20.97 3.74
CA SER A 512 -3.58 -21.12 2.31
C SER A 512 -2.89 -22.30 1.63
N ARG A 513 -1.75 -22.75 2.16
CA ARG A 513 -1.01 -23.94 1.69
C ARG A 513 -1.53 -25.25 2.30
N GLY A 514 -2.46 -25.17 3.26
CA GLY A 514 -3.08 -26.32 3.92
C GLY A 514 -2.57 -26.62 5.33
N CYS A 515 -1.72 -25.77 5.92
CA CYS A 515 -1.26 -25.98 7.30
C CYS A 515 -2.42 -25.95 8.31
N LEU A 516 -2.34 -26.85 9.28
CA LEU A 516 -3.26 -27.00 10.41
C LEU A 516 -2.54 -26.70 11.75
N GLU A 517 -3.25 -26.86 12.87
CA GLU A 517 -2.78 -26.49 14.19
C GLU A 517 -1.46 -27.21 14.60
N SER A 518 -1.32 -28.49 14.25
CA SER A 518 -0.10 -29.28 14.50
C SER A 518 1.11 -28.79 13.71
N ASP A 519 0.87 -28.25 12.52
CA ASP A 519 1.92 -27.67 11.68
C ASP A 519 2.41 -26.36 12.29
N PHE A 520 1.50 -25.56 12.84
CA PHE A 520 1.83 -24.34 13.57
C PHE A 520 2.53 -24.59 14.91
N GLU A 521 2.32 -25.75 15.55
CA GLU A 521 3.15 -26.22 16.67
C GLU A 521 4.60 -26.44 16.23
N THR A 522 4.80 -27.10 15.09
CA THR A 522 6.13 -27.35 14.50
C THR A 522 6.81 -26.05 14.09
N ILE A 523 6.06 -25.12 13.51
CA ILE A 523 6.54 -23.75 13.19
C ILE A 523 7.01 -23.03 14.46
N ALA A 524 6.33 -23.20 15.60
CA ALA A 524 6.77 -22.63 16.87
C ALA A 524 8.16 -23.14 17.30
N ASP A 525 8.47 -24.40 17.04
CA ASP A 525 9.79 -24.98 17.31
C ASP A 525 10.88 -24.41 16.39
N PHE A 526 10.58 -24.22 15.10
CA PHE A 526 11.51 -23.56 14.18
C PHE A 526 11.78 -22.10 14.58
N LEU A 527 10.73 -21.37 14.97
CA LEU A 527 10.84 -20.00 15.47
C LEU A 527 11.72 -19.91 16.73
N LEU A 528 11.61 -20.86 17.65
CA LEU A 528 12.50 -20.94 18.82
C LEU A 528 13.94 -21.29 18.45
N LYS A 529 14.15 -22.26 17.55
CA LYS A 529 15.50 -22.62 17.09
C LYS A 529 16.19 -21.40 16.48
N ALA A 530 15.48 -20.62 15.66
CA ALA A 530 15.99 -19.36 15.13
C ALA A 530 16.37 -18.38 16.26
N ALA A 531 15.55 -18.24 17.31
CA ALA A 531 15.87 -17.38 18.46
C ALA A 531 17.15 -17.84 19.18
N HIS A 532 17.32 -19.14 19.38
CA HIS A 532 18.51 -19.71 19.99
C HIS A 532 19.78 -19.44 19.16
N ILE A 533 19.70 -19.54 17.83
CA ILE A 533 20.82 -19.20 16.93
C ILE A 533 21.22 -17.74 17.11
N VAL A 534 20.25 -16.82 17.18
CA VAL A 534 20.53 -15.38 17.44
C VAL A 534 21.27 -15.21 18.77
N CYS A 535 20.79 -15.87 19.84
CA CYS A 535 21.43 -15.82 21.16
C CYS A 535 22.87 -16.34 21.13
N MET A 536 23.14 -17.44 20.42
CA MET A 536 24.49 -18.00 20.29
C MET A 536 25.43 -17.01 19.59
N VAL A 537 25.00 -16.45 18.46
CA VAL A 537 25.81 -15.50 17.68
C VAL A 537 26.08 -14.23 18.47
N LEU A 538 25.09 -13.69 19.19
CA LEU A 538 25.28 -12.51 20.04
C LEU A 538 26.25 -12.77 21.20
N ARG A 539 26.27 -13.97 21.78
CA ARG A 539 27.22 -14.35 22.84
C ARG A 539 28.65 -14.43 22.33
N GLU A 540 28.84 -14.94 21.12
CA GLU A 540 30.17 -15.16 20.54
C GLU A 540 30.75 -13.90 19.87
N HIS A 541 29.92 -13.10 19.21
CA HIS A 541 30.36 -11.98 18.38
C HIS A 541 29.90 -10.61 18.88
N GLY A 542 29.07 -10.56 19.93
CA GLY A 542 28.50 -9.31 20.45
C GLY A 542 27.40 -8.73 19.57
N ASN A 543 26.95 -7.53 19.93
CA ASN A 543 25.82 -6.83 19.29
C ASN A 543 26.23 -5.87 18.16
N LEU A 544 27.54 -5.68 17.92
CA LEU A 544 28.03 -4.80 16.88
C LEU A 544 27.62 -5.38 15.50
N GLN A 545 26.88 -4.60 14.72
CA GLN A 545 26.22 -5.07 13.49
C GLN A 545 27.16 -5.85 12.56
N LYS A 546 28.38 -5.35 12.32
CA LYS A 546 29.37 -6.00 11.46
C LYS A 546 29.83 -7.35 12.01
N ALA A 547 30.11 -7.41 13.31
CA ALA A 547 30.52 -8.65 13.98
C ALA A 547 29.38 -9.69 13.98
N PHE A 548 28.15 -9.25 14.27
CA PHE A 548 26.97 -10.10 14.21
C PHE A 548 26.77 -10.69 12.81
N THR A 549 26.77 -9.85 11.76
CA THR A 549 26.59 -10.31 10.38
C THR A 549 27.68 -11.28 9.93
N ASN A 550 28.94 -11.04 10.29
CA ASN A 550 30.04 -11.97 9.99
C ASN A 550 29.86 -13.31 10.74
N GLY A 551 29.41 -13.25 12.00
CA GLY A 551 29.11 -14.44 12.79
C GLY A 551 27.99 -15.30 12.21
N LEU A 552 27.03 -14.73 11.48
CA LEU A 552 25.98 -15.51 10.82
C LEU A 552 26.53 -16.40 9.70
N GLN A 553 27.51 -15.91 8.93
CA GLN A 553 28.03 -16.63 7.76
C GLN A 553 28.73 -17.95 8.13
N THR A 554 29.21 -18.08 9.36
CA THR A 554 29.99 -19.22 9.83
C THR A 554 29.17 -20.23 10.62
N LYS A 555 27.87 -19.98 10.86
CA LYS A 555 27.01 -20.82 11.71
C LYS A 555 26.36 -21.95 10.93
N LYS A 556 26.77 -23.18 11.24
CA LYS A 556 26.24 -24.40 10.62
C LYS A 556 24.78 -24.64 10.96
N GLU A 557 24.35 -24.19 12.14
CA GLU A 557 22.98 -24.31 12.64
C GLU A 557 21.97 -23.57 11.75
N ILE A 558 22.39 -22.52 11.04
CA ILE A 558 21.55 -21.81 10.07
C ILE A 558 21.22 -22.72 8.88
N LEU A 559 22.24 -23.36 8.29
CA LEU A 559 22.05 -24.28 7.16
C LEU A 559 21.25 -25.52 7.57
N GLU A 560 21.45 -26.02 8.78
CA GLU A 560 20.66 -27.13 9.31
C GLU A 560 19.19 -26.76 9.47
N LEU A 561 18.90 -25.60 10.09
CA LEU A 561 17.54 -25.13 10.26
C LEU A 561 16.88 -24.80 8.91
N GLN A 562 17.61 -24.15 7.99
CA GLN A 562 17.15 -23.90 6.62
C GLN A 562 16.69 -25.19 5.95
N LYS A 563 17.50 -26.26 5.97
CA LYS A 563 17.13 -27.55 5.38
C LYS A 563 15.90 -28.17 6.03
N GLN A 564 15.78 -28.08 7.36
CA GLN A 564 14.59 -28.57 8.08
C GLN A 564 13.34 -27.79 7.67
N VAL A 565 13.44 -26.47 7.53
CA VAL A 565 12.36 -25.57 7.09
C VAL A 565 11.94 -25.89 5.66
N GLU A 566 12.88 -26.03 4.73
CA GLU A 566 12.56 -26.37 3.33
C GLU A 566 11.89 -27.75 3.22
N ASN A 567 12.42 -28.75 3.92
CA ASN A 567 11.84 -30.09 3.95
C ASN A 567 10.43 -30.10 4.52
N PHE A 568 10.13 -29.22 5.48
CA PHE A 568 8.79 -29.06 6.03
C PHE A 568 7.86 -28.33 5.07
N ALA A 569 8.27 -27.16 4.56
CA ALA A 569 7.43 -26.30 3.72
C ALA A 569 7.05 -26.97 2.39
N THR A 570 7.95 -27.73 1.78
CA THR A 570 7.73 -28.41 0.49
C THR A 570 6.71 -29.56 0.53
N GLN A 571 6.27 -29.98 1.73
CA GLN A 571 5.20 -30.98 1.88
C GLN A 571 3.80 -30.40 1.62
N PHE A 572 3.65 -29.08 1.66
CA PHE A 572 2.36 -28.42 1.54
C PHE A 572 2.09 -27.94 0.11
N ALA A 573 0.80 -27.86 -0.23
CA ALA A 573 0.36 -27.34 -1.51
C ALA A 573 0.81 -25.88 -1.70
N MET A 574 0.93 -25.45 -2.96
CA MET A 574 1.16 -24.06 -3.31
C MET A 574 0.05 -23.63 -4.27
N PRO A 575 -0.84 -22.71 -3.87
CA PRO A 575 -1.83 -22.14 -4.78
C PRO A 575 -1.11 -21.63 -6.04
N ASP A 576 -1.67 -21.92 -7.22
CA ASP A 576 -1.10 -21.61 -8.55
C ASP A 576 0.01 -22.54 -9.09
N ASN A 577 0.48 -23.53 -8.32
CA ASN A 577 1.45 -24.45 -8.90
C ASN A 577 0.76 -25.40 -9.90
N SER A 578 1.09 -25.24 -11.19
CA SER A 578 0.69 -26.19 -12.23
C SER A 578 1.39 -27.52 -12.00
N PRO A 579 0.69 -28.66 -12.03
CA PRO A 579 1.35 -29.96 -12.16
C PRO A 579 1.90 -30.06 -13.59
N GLY A 580 3.14 -29.63 -13.84
CA GLY A 580 3.72 -29.75 -15.18
C GLY A 580 5.02 -29.00 -15.53
N LEU A 581 5.75 -28.43 -14.57
CA LEU A 581 7.05 -27.79 -14.82
C LEU A 581 8.06 -28.12 -13.70
N LEU A 582 8.21 -29.42 -13.41
CA LEU A 582 9.38 -29.99 -12.73
C LEU A 582 10.15 -30.86 -13.74
#